data_AF-A0A1G8JIZ7-F1
#
_entry.id   AF-A0A1G8JIZ7-F1
#
_cell.length_a   1.000
_cell.length_b   1.000
_cell.length_c   1.000
_cell.angle_alpha   90.00
_cell.angle_beta   90.00
_cell.angle_gamma   90.00
#
_symmetry.space_group_name_H-M   'P 1'
#
loop_
_entity.id
_entity.type
_entity.pdbx_description
1 polymer ?
#
loop_
_entity_poly.entity_id
_entity_poly.type
_entity_poly.pdbx_seq_one_letter_code
_entity_poly.pdbx_strand_id
1 'polypeptide(L)'
;MLNNTVLTSVRDLLDYAPSQLAAIFTQAGVEVGKLQINAWLESTGHPDYQTMQDVELASFLNGLINTLRGKKEGPQPEPEQTLTNNIVLMKLRIALNLKAEDLMELFALAGLELSKHEVSALFRKPGNKHYRDCTDDTLAAFFTGAALRNNAGSSE
;
A
#
# COMPACT_ATOMS: atom_id res chain seq x y z
N MET A 1 5.49 6.00 7.56
CA MET A 1 4.65 6.90 6.76
C MET A 1 3.29 6.88 7.44
N LEU A 2 2.51 7.95 7.45
CA LEU A 2 1.18 7.89 8.08
C LEU A 2 0.25 6.96 7.29
N ASN A 3 -0.58 6.19 7.99
CA ASN A 3 -1.50 5.24 7.36
C ASN A 3 -2.51 5.92 6.42
N ASN A 4 -3.01 7.09 6.81
CA ASN A 4 -3.84 7.94 5.96
C ASN A 4 -3.14 8.26 4.63
N THR A 5 -1.83 8.57 4.68
CA THR A 5 -1.05 8.88 3.47
C THR A 5 -0.88 7.65 2.57
N VAL A 6 -0.79 6.45 3.13
CA VAL A 6 -0.79 5.21 2.34
C VAL A 6 -2.15 5.01 1.67
N LEU A 7 -3.25 5.20 2.40
CA LEU A 7 -4.61 5.10 1.84
C LEU A 7 -4.83 6.09 0.70
N THR A 8 -4.49 7.37 0.89
CA THR A 8 -4.62 8.40 -0.16
C THR A 8 -3.72 8.10 -1.35
N SER A 9 -2.47 7.70 -1.12
CA SER A 9 -1.53 7.35 -2.21
C SER A 9 -2.04 6.18 -3.05
N VAL A 10 -2.62 5.14 -2.43
CA VAL A 10 -3.22 4.01 -3.16
C VAL A 10 -4.46 4.44 -3.92
N ARG A 11 -5.33 5.24 -3.30
CA ARG A 11 -6.53 5.79 -3.94
C ARG A 11 -6.16 6.55 -5.21
N ASP A 12 -5.21 7.47 -5.11
CA ASP A 12 -4.81 8.34 -6.22
C ASP A 12 -4.07 7.54 -7.30
N LEU A 13 -3.23 6.58 -6.91
CA LEU A 13 -2.52 5.70 -7.86
C LEU A 13 -3.47 4.85 -8.71
N LEU A 14 -4.60 4.41 -8.14
CA LEU A 14 -5.57 3.53 -8.80
C LEU A 14 -6.82 4.26 -9.31
N ASP A 15 -6.87 5.59 -9.16
CA ASP A 15 -8.02 6.44 -9.48
C ASP A 15 -9.34 5.91 -8.88
N TYR A 16 -9.32 5.61 -7.57
CA TYR A 16 -10.49 5.10 -6.86
C TYR A 16 -11.34 6.18 -6.20
N ALA A 17 -12.64 6.09 -6.43
CA ALA A 17 -13.64 6.85 -5.69
C ALA A 17 -13.79 6.32 -4.24
N PRO A 18 -14.25 7.14 -3.28
CA PRO A 18 -14.49 6.71 -1.90
C PRO A 18 -15.39 5.47 -1.76
N SER A 19 -16.37 5.31 -2.66
CA SER A 19 -17.23 4.11 -2.70
C SER A 19 -16.47 2.84 -3.07
N GLN A 20 -15.47 2.94 -3.95
CA GLN A 20 -14.59 1.81 -4.30
C GLN A 20 -13.67 1.46 -3.13
N LEU A 21 -13.17 2.45 -2.39
CA LEU A 21 -12.41 2.19 -1.16
C LEU A 21 -13.24 1.43 -0.12
N ALA A 22 -14.49 1.84 0.10
CA ALA A 22 -15.40 1.10 0.98
C ALA A 22 -15.61 -0.35 0.51
N ALA A 23 -15.77 -0.56 -0.80
CA ALA A 23 -15.90 -1.90 -1.38
C ALA A 23 -14.62 -2.76 -1.25
N ILE A 24 -13.45 -2.14 -1.10
CA ILE A 24 -12.19 -2.86 -0.83
C ILE A 24 -12.21 -3.44 0.59
N PHE A 25 -12.66 -2.68 1.59
CA PHE A 25 -12.77 -3.19 2.97
C PHE A 25 -13.69 -4.41 3.07
N THR A 26 -14.79 -4.43 2.31
CA THR A 26 -15.72 -5.57 2.34
C THR A 26 -15.09 -6.86 1.80
N GLN A 27 -14.08 -6.76 0.92
CA GLN A 27 -13.30 -7.93 0.48
C GLN A 27 -12.48 -8.56 1.61
N ALA A 28 -12.16 -7.80 2.66
CA ALA A 28 -11.56 -8.28 3.90
C ALA A 28 -12.58 -8.62 5.00
N GLY A 29 -13.89 -8.53 4.72
CA GLY A 29 -14.94 -8.78 5.70
C GLY A 29 -15.16 -7.62 6.68
N VAL A 30 -14.66 -6.42 6.37
CA VAL A 30 -14.83 -5.21 7.19
C VAL A 30 -15.81 -4.27 6.50
N GLU A 31 -16.82 -3.81 7.22
CA GLU A 31 -17.73 -2.76 6.75
C GLU A 31 -17.28 -1.39 7.27
N VAL A 32 -17.08 -0.44 6.36
CA VAL A 32 -16.68 0.93 6.69
C VAL A 32 -17.67 1.91 6.09
N GLY A 33 -18.20 2.81 6.90
CA GLY A 33 -19.13 3.85 6.47
C GLY A 33 -18.45 4.96 5.66
N LYS A 34 -19.22 5.62 4.79
CA LYS A 34 -18.74 6.74 3.95
C LYS A 34 -18.08 7.87 4.75
N LEU A 35 -18.64 8.22 5.91
CA LEU A 35 -18.08 9.27 6.77
C LEU A 35 -16.67 8.93 7.24
N GLN A 36 -16.44 7.66 7.60
CA GLN A 36 -15.13 7.20 8.05
C GLN A 36 -14.10 7.23 6.91
N ILE A 37 -14.47 6.76 5.71
CA ILE A 37 -13.61 6.83 4.53
C ILE A 37 -13.22 8.29 4.25
N ASN A 38 -14.19 9.21 4.25
CA ASN A 38 -13.92 10.62 4.03
C ASN A 38 -12.99 11.19 5.11
N ALA A 39 -13.26 10.91 6.38
CA ALA A 39 -12.42 11.35 7.50
C ALA A 39 -10.96 10.88 7.40
N TRP A 40 -10.71 9.68 6.85
CA TRP A 40 -9.35 9.19 6.61
C TRP A 40 -8.67 9.82 5.39
N LEU A 41 -9.44 10.27 4.40
CA LEU A 41 -8.93 10.96 3.20
C LEU A 41 -8.71 12.46 3.41
N GLU A 42 -9.24 13.04 4.50
CA GLU A 42 -9.05 14.44 4.83
C GLU A 42 -7.58 14.78 5.14
N SER A 43 -7.23 16.05 4.96
CA SER A 43 -5.90 16.56 5.28
C SER A 43 -5.68 16.69 6.79
N THR A 44 -4.43 16.54 7.23
CA THR A 44 -4.05 16.73 8.63
C THR A 44 -4.40 18.14 9.10
N GLY A 45 -5.19 18.24 10.17
CA GLY A 45 -5.68 19.52 10.71
C GLY A 45 -7.10 19.92 10.27
N HIS A 46 -7.72 19.19 9.34
CA HIS A 46 -9.15 19.37 9.04
C HIS A 46 -10.02 18.94 10.26
N PRO A 47 -11.14 19.61 10.58
CA PRO A 47 -11.99 19.24 11.71
C PRO A 47 -12.52 17.81 11.66
N ASP A 48 -12.76 17.30 10.46
CA ASP A 48 -13.25 15.93 10.23
C ASP A 48 -12.12 14.90 10.06
N TYR A 49 -10.85 15.32 10.14
CA TYR A 49 -9.72 14.41 10.01
C TYR A 49 -9.70 13.39 11.15
N GLN A 50 -9.54 12.12 10.79
CA GLN A 50 -9.31 11.05 11.76
C GLN A 50 -8.06 10.24 11.41
N THR A 51 -7.28 9.92 12.44
CA THR A 51 -6.09 9.08 12.29
C THR A 51 -6.48 7.63 12.03
N MET A 52 -6.02 7.09 10.92
CA MET A 52 -6.20 5.69 10.56
C MET A 52 -5.22 4.80 11.34
N GLN A 53 -5.75 3.78 12.01
CA GLN A 53 -4.99 2.81 12.79
C GLN A 53 -4.38 1.72 11.90
N ASP A 54 -3.33 1.05 12.40
CA ASP A 54 -2.63 0.01 11.66
C ASP A 54 -3.56 -1.14 11.24
N VAL A 55 -4.45 -1.58 12.14
CA VAL A 55 -5.42 -2.65 11.86
C VAL A 55 -6.40 -2.26 10.74
N GLU A 56 -6.74 -0.98 10.63
CA GLU A 56 -7.64 -0.47 9.59
C GLU A 56 -6.91 -0.49 8.24
N LEU A 57 -5.67 -0.01 8.19
CA LEU A 57 -4.87 -0.05 6.96
C LEU A 57 -4.55 -1.50 6.56
N ALA A 58 -4.29 -2.38 7.51
CA ALA A 58 -4.04 -3.80 7.25
C ALA A 58 -5.27 -4.46 6.63
N SER A 59 -6.47 -4.14 7.15
CA SER A 59 -7.75 -4.60 6.59
C SER A 59 -7.95 -4.09 5.16
N PHE A 60 -7.68 -2.79 4.93
CA PHE A 60 -7.74 -2.21 3.58
C PHE A 60 -6.81 -2.92 2.60
N LEU A 61 -5.54 -3.14 2.98
CA LEU A 61 -4.55 -3.77 2.12
C LEU A 61 -4.85 -5.25 1.85
N ASN A 62 -5.39 -5.99 2.83
CA ASN A 62 -5.91 -7.34 2.62
C ASN A 62 -7.08 -7.33 1.63
N GLY A 63 -8.00 -6.38 1.79
CA GLY A 63 -9.09 -6.14 0.86
C GLY A 63 -8.59 -5.85 -0.54
N LEU A 64 -7.56 -5.01 -0.67
CA LEU A 64 -6.98 -4.61 -1.96
C LEU A 64 -6.36 -5.80 -2.68
N ILE A 65 -5.66 -6.68 -1.95
CA ILE A 65 -5.14 -7.94 -2.49
C ILE A 65 -6.31 -8.78 -3.02
N ASN A 66 -7.39 -8.94 -2.26
CA ASN A 66 -8.55 -9.71 -2.69
C ASN A 66 -9.24 -9.08 -3.92
N THR A 67 -9.36 -7.76 -3.98
CA THR A 67 -9.92 -7.03 -5.13
C THR A 67 -9.10 -7.25 -6.41
N LEU A 68 -7.77 -7.17 -6.33
CA LEU A 68 -6.89 -7.19 -7.52
C LEU A 68 -6.38 -8.59 -7.91
N ARG A 69 -6.29 -9.51 -6.95
CA ARG A 69 -5.73 -10.86 -7.16
C ARG A 69 -6.78 -11.96 -7.03
N GLY A 70 -7.99 -11.62 -6.62
CA GLY A 70 -9.04 -12.56 -6.26
C GLY A 70 -8.89 -13.06 -4.83
N LYS A 71 -10.04 -13.31 -4.19
CA LYS A 71 -10.10 -13.90 -2.87
C LYS A 71 -9.70 -15.37 -2.94
N LYS A 72 -8.71 -15.78 -2.14
CA LYS A 72 -8.30 -17.19 -2.07
C LYS A 72 -9.36 -18.02 -1.36
N GLU A 73 -9.50 -19.28 -1.78
CA GLU A 73 -10.29 -20.25 -1.03
C GLU A 73 -9.63 -20.56 0.32
N GLY A 74 -10.46 -20.70 1.37
CA GLY A 74 -10.01 -21.02 2.72
C GLY A 74 -9.81 -19.80 3.64
N PRO A 75 -9.16 -20.01 4.79
CA PRO A 75 -8.96 -18.97 5.80
C PRO A 75 -8.26 -17.74 5.22
N GLN A 76 -8.84 -16.58 5.46
CA GLN A 76 -8.22 -15.31 5.08
C GLN A 76 -7.19 -14.90 6.13
N PRO A 77 -6.11 -14.19 5.74
CA PRO A 77 -5.18 -13.65 6.71
C PRO A 77 -5.88 -12.59 7.56
N GLU A 78 -5.77 -12.73 8.88
CA GLU A 78 -6.21 -11.71 9.82
C GLU A 78 -5.41 -10.41 9.62
N PRO A 79 -6.04 -9.23 9.76
CA PRO A 79 -5.34 -7.95 9.73
C PRO A 79 -4.25 -7.85 10.82
N GLU A 80 -3.06 -7.40 10.44
CA GLU A 80 -1.98 -7.14 11.37
C GLU A 80 -2.36 -6.02 12.37
N GLN A 81 -2.05 -6.24 13.65
CA GLN A 81 -2.30 -5.25 14.71
C GLN A 81 -1.27 -4.11 14.72
N THR A 82 -0.12 -4.32 14.09
CA THR A 82 0.94 -3.34 13.94
C THR A 82 1.52 -3.45 12.53
N LEU A 83 1.61 -2.33 11.83
CA LEU A 83 2.14 -2.27 10.47
C LEU A 83 3.51 -1.62 10.47
N THR A 84 4.41 -2.22 9.71
CA THR A 84 5.65 -1.57 9.27
C THR A 84 5.54 -1.28 7.79
N ASN A 85 6.31 -0.31 7.29
CA ASN A 85 6.38 -0.02 5.86
C ASN A 85 6.82 -1.26 5.05
N ASN A 86 7.60 -2.19 5.63
CA ASN A 86 7.96 -3.46 4.99
C ASN A 86 6.70 -4.32 4.76
N ILE A 87 5.80 -4.40 5.73
CA ILE A 87 4.53 -5.12 5.61
C ILE A 87 3.63 -4.44 4.57
N VAL A 88 3.52 -3.11 4.62
CA VAL A 88 2.77 -2.32 3.64
C VAL A 88 3.29 -2.57 2.22
N LEU A 89 4.60 -2.39 1.99
CA LEU A 89 5.22 -2.61 0.69
C LEU A 89 5.04 -4.05 0.22
N MET A 90 5.13 -5.04 1.11
CA MET A 90 4.89 -6.44 0.78
C MET A 90 3.45 -6.67 0.29
N LYS A 91 2.45 -6.10 0.97
CA LYS A 91 1.04 -6.24 0.56
C LYS A 91 0.77 -5.53 -0.76
N LEU A 92 1.33 -4.32 -0.96
CA LEU A 92 1.24 -3.59 -2.24
C LEU A 92 1.89 -4.37 -3.38
N ARG A 93 3.08 -4.95 -3.16
CA ARG A 93 3.75 -5.82 -4.12
C ARG A 93 2.87 -6.99 -4.54
N ILE A 94 2.20 -7.64 -3.59
CA ILE A 94 1.29 -8.76 -3.87
C ILE A 94 0.05 -8.28 -4.62
N ALA A 95 -0.59 -7.20 -4.15
CA ALA A 95 -1.82 -6.66 -4.73
C ALA A 95 -1.62 -6.24 -6.20
N LEU A 96 -0.51 -5.56 -6.48
CA LEU A 96 -0.15 -5.07 -7.81
C LEU A 96 0.62 -6.11 -8.65
N ASN A 97 0.82 -7.32 -8.13
CA ASN A 97 1.53 -8.42 -8.80
C ASN A 97 2.94 -8.07 -9.29
N LEU A 98 3.68 -7.30 -8.48
CA LEU A 98 5.00 -6.80 -8.83
C LEU A 98 6.10 -7.84 -8.53
N LYS A 99 6.99 -8.03 -9.50
CA LYS A 99 8.24 -8.79 -9.38
C LYS A 99 9.36 -7.88 -8.84
N ALA A 100 10.52 -8.47 -8.57
CA ALA A 100 11.67 -7.72 -8.08
C ALA A 100 12.13 -6.68 -9.10
N GLU A 101 12.12 -7.05 -10.38
CA GLU A 101 12.49 -6.20 -11.50
C GLU A 101 11.53 -5.00 -11.63
N ASP A 102 10.22 -5.23 -11.49
CA ASP A 102 9.22 -4.14 -11.51
C ASP A 102 9.46 -3.16 -10.36
N LEU A 103 9.80 -3.66 -9.16
CA LEU A 103 10.12 -2.78 -8.02
C LEU A 103 11.39 -1.98 -8.23
N MET A 104 12.43 -2.59 -8.81
CA MET A 104 13.67 -1.88 -9.15
C MET A 104 13.39 -0.73 -10.11
N GLU A 105 12.58 -0.97 -11.15
CA GLU A 105 12.16 0.05 -12.09
C GLU A 105 11.39 1.19 -11.40
N LEU A 106 10.42 0.85 -10.54
CA LEU A 106 9.66 1.86 -9.80
C LEU A 106 10.57 2.73 -8.92
N PHE A 107 11.49 2.13 -8.17
CA PHE A 107 12.41 2.91 -7.34
C PHE A 107 13.35 3.78 -8.19
N ALA A 108 13.87 3.26 -9.30
CA ALA A 108 14.72 4.00 -10.23
C ALA A 108 13.99 5.21 -10.85
N LEU A 109 12.71 5.06 -11.21
CA LEU A 109 11.88 6.19 -11.69
C LEU A 109 11.77 7.32 -10.66
N ALA A 110 11.80 6.98 -9.37
CA ALA A 110 11.81 7.95 -8.27
C ALA A 110 13.22 8.44 -7.89
N GLY A 111 14.26 8.08 -8.64
CA GLY A 111 15.65 8.43 -8.37
C GLY A 111 16.33 7.60 -7.28
N LEU A 112 15.71 6.50 -6.84
CA LEU A 112 16.26 5.57 -5.85
C LEU A 112 16.73 4.28 -6.54
N GLU A 113 18.03 4.20 -6.85
CA GLU A 113 18.62 2.99 -7.44
C GLU A 113 18.80 1.90 -6.37
N LEU A 114 18.11 0.77 -6.52
CA LEU A 114 18.26 -0.40 -5.67
C LEU A 114 18.64 -1.63 -6.49
N SER A 115 19.66 -2.36 -6.04
CA SER A 115 19.97 -3.67 -6.60
C SER A 115 18.91 -4.72 -6.25
N LYS A 116 18.87 -5.83 -7.01
CA LYS A 116 17.98 -6.97 -6.71
C LYS A 116 18.16 -7.53 -5.29
N HIS A 117 19.39 -7.46 -4.76
CA HIS A 117 19.68 -7.88 -3.38
C HIS A 117 19.08 -6.93 -2.35
N GLU A 118 19.15 -5.62 -2.60
CA GLU A 118 18.54 -4.61 -1.74
C GLU A 118 17.02 -4.65 -1.77
N VAL A 119 16.41 -4.84 -2.95
CA VAL A 119 14.97 -5.08 -3.06
C VAL A 119 14.58 -6.35 -2.30
N SER A 120 15.36 -7.43 -2.42
CA SER A 120 15.12 -8.65 -1.66
C SER A 120 15.23 -8.45 -0.14
N ALA A 121 16.13 -7.56 0.32
CA ALA A 121 16.37 -7.27 1.73
C ALA A 121 15.12 -6.67 2.42
N LEU A 122 14.35 -5.86 1.69
CA LEU A 122 13.09 -5.25 2.19
C LEU A 122 12.01 -6.28 2.55
N PHE A 123 12.09 -7.50 2.01
CA PHE A 123 11.08 -8.56 2.23
C PHE A 123 11.61 -9.72 3.08
N ARG A 124 12.78 -9.58 3.70
CA ARG A 124 13.27 -10.56 4.67
C ARG A 124 12.52 -10.42 5.99
N LYS A 125 12.56 -11.46 6.82
CA LYS A 125 12.00 -11.38 8.18
C LYS A 125 12.89 -10.49 9.07
N PRO A 126 12.30 -9.72 10.00
CA PRO A 126 13.06 -9.03 11.04
C PRO A 126 14.01 -9.99 11.77
N GLY A 127 15.22 -9.52 12.07
CA GLY A 127 16.28 -10.33 12.68
C GLY A 127 17.17 -11.11 11.68
N ASN A 128 16.85 -11.11 10.39
CA ASN A 128 17.77 -11.64 9.38
C ASN A 128 18.96 -10.67 9.16
N LYS A 129 20.19 -11.18 9.01
CA LYS A 129 21.39 -10.36 8.75
C LYS A 129 21.34 -9.51 7.47
N HIS A 130 20.46 -9.86 6.54
CA HIS A 130 20.22 -9.14 5.28
C HIS A 130 18.82 -8.52 5.25
N TYR A 131 18.18 -8.33 6.40
CA TYR A 131 16.96 -7.54 6.51
C TYR A 131 17.30 -6.06 6.40
N ARG A 132 16.45 -5.32 5.70
CA ARG A 132 16.51 -3.86 5.60
C ARG A 132 15.14 -3.28 5.88
N ASP A 133 15.09 -2.27 6.73
CA ASP A 133 13.87 -1.51 6.95
C ASP A 133 13.48 -0.72 5.69
N CYS A 134 12.20 -0.80 5.35
CA CYS A 134 11.59 0.10 4.39
C CYS A 134 11.34 1.42 5.13
N THR A 135 12.13 2.44 4.86
CA THR A 135 11.93 3.76 5.47
C THR A 135 10.73 4.46 4.88
N ASP A 136 10.30 5.55 5.50
CA ASP A 136 9.24 6.41 4.96
C ASP A 136 9.61 6.93 3.56
N ASP A 137 10.85 7.36 3.39
CA ASP A 137 11.38 7.80 2.09
C ASP A 137 11.39 6.66 1.07
N THR A 138 11.71 5.44 1.49
CA THR A 138 11.67 4.27 0.60
C THR A 138 10.24 3.99 0.13
N LEU A 139 9.27 4.00 1.05
CA LEU A 139 7.87 3.80 0.68
C LEU A 139 7.31 4.96 -0.16
N ALA A 140 7.73 6.19 0.11
CA ALA A 140 7.39 7.34 -0.72
C ALA A 140 7.98 7.21 -2.14
N ALA A 141 9.24 6.78 -2.28
CA ALA A 141 9.86 6.51 -3.57
C ALA A 141 9.10 5.44 -4.37
N PHE A 142 8.58 4.40 -3.71
CA PHE A 142 7.70 3.42 -4.36
C PHE A 142 6.45 4.08 -4.97
N PHE A 143 5.73 4.92 -4.20
CA PHE A 143 4.53 5.59 -4.70
C PHE A 143 4.83 6.60 -5.80
N THR A 144 5.90 7.39 -5.66
CA THR A 144 6.38 8.32 -6.70
C THR A 144 6.68 7.58 -7.99
N GLY A 145 7.44 6.49 -7.93
CA GLY A 145 7.75 5.65 -9.07
C GLY A 145 6.51 5.08 -9.74
N ALA A 146 5.57 4.56 -8.94
CA ALA A 146 4.33 3.99 -9.44
C ALA A 146 3.46 5.02 -10.17
N ALA A 147 3.34 6.24 -9.62
CA ALA A 147 2.63 7.33 -10.26
C ALA A 147 3.29 7.77 -11.57
N LEU A 148 4.63 7.89 -11.60
CA LEU A 148 5.38 8.23 -12.81
C LEU A 148 5.17 7.18 -13.91
N ARG A 149 5.17 5.89 -13.56
CA ARG A 149 4.91 4.80 -14.52
C ARG A 149 3.51 4.89 -15.12
N ASN A 150 2.48 5.19 -14.32
CA ASN A 150 1.11 5.36 -14.82
C ASN A 150 0.99 6.56 -15.79
N ASN A 151 1.69 7.65 -15.51
CA ASN A 151 1.68 8.84 -16.38
C ASN A 151 2.39 8.59 -17.71
N ALA A 152 3.49 7.83 -17.70
CA ALA A 152 4.21 7.45 -18.92
C ALA A 152 3.35 6.58 -19.85
N GLY A 153 2.55 5.66 -19.30
CA GLY A 153 1.62 4.81 -20.06
C GLY A 153 0.33 5.51 -20.52
N SER A 154 0.05 6.72 -20.05
CA SER A 154 -1.14 7.51 -20.46
C SER A 154 -0.86 8.45 -21.64
N SER A 155 0.33 8.36 -22.23
CA SER A 155 0.81 9.22 -23.33
C SER A 155 0.81 8.54 -24.70
N GLU A 156 0.15 7.38 -24.84
CA GLU A 156 -0.02 6.63 -26.10
C GLU A 156 -1.47 6.59 -26.56
#